data_AF-A0A7C5N1P5-F1
#
_entry.id   AF-A0A7C5N1P5-F1
#
_cell.length_a   1.000
_cell.length_b   1.000
_cell.length_c   1.000
_cell.angle_alpha   90.00
_cell.angle_beta   90.00
_cell.angle_gamma   90.00
#
_symmetry.space_group_name_H-M   'P 1'
#
loop_
_entity.id
_entity.type
_entity.pdbx_description
1 polymer ?
#
loop_
_entity_poly.entity_id
_entity_poly.type
_entity_poly.pdbx_seq_one_letter_code
_entity_poly.pdbx_strand_id
1 'polypeptide(L)'
;MGRRIALQCAVHGFEVNLWSRTMKTLQEAQEWQKRAFDKRAKKGEFSEGDVKKILSRIKCTTDLKEAAKDVDFVFEAVTEDIEVKREIFAKLDEISPHIQSSPQTAQQSEAP
;
A
#
# COMPACT_ATOMS: atom_id res chain seq x y z
N MET A 1 -6.92 1.64 5.20
CA MET A 1 -6.91 0.21 4.80
C MET A 1 -5.57 -0.24 4.20
N GLY A 2 -4.81 0.64 3.55
CA GLY A 2 -3.57 0.32 2.82
C GLY A 2 -2.58 -0.62 3.54
N ARG A 3 -2.29 -0.43 4.83
CA ARG A 3 -1.36 -1.31 5.58
C ARG A 3 -1.73 -2.80 5.54
N ARG A 4 -3.02 -3.13 5.47
CA ARG A 4 -3.50 -4.53 5.40
C ARG A 4 -3.36 -5.10 4.00
N ILE A 5 -3.64 -4.29 2.99
CA ILE A 5 -3.48 -4.67 1.57
C ILE A 5 -1.99 -4.95 1.32
N ALA A 6 -1.14 -3.99 1.70
CA ALA A 6 0.32 -4.13 1.57
C ALA A 6 0.83 -5.40 2.26
N LEU A 7 0.36 -5.67 3.48
CA LEU A 7 0.71 -6.87 4.20
C LEU A 7 0.28 -8.14 3.46
N GLN A 8 -0.95 -8.17 2.94
CA GLN A 8 -1.46 -9.33 2.23
C GLN A 8 -0.69 -9.58 0.93
N CYS A 9 -0.43 -8.54 0.14
CA CYS A 9 0.40 -8.66 -1.06
C CYS A 9 1.79 -9.21 -0.72
N ALA A 10 2.44 -8.68 0.32
CA ALA A 10 3.76 -9.14 0.74
C ALA A 10 3.77 -10.61 1.21
N VAL A 11 2.73 -11.06 1.93
CA VAL A 11 2.55 -12.47 2.34
C VAL A 11 2.50 -13.39 1.12
N HIS A 12 1.89 -12.94 0.02
CA HIS A 12 1.81 -13.69 -1.23
C HIS A 12 3.01 -13.48 -2.16
N GLY A 13 4.08 -12.85 -1.67
CA GLY A 13 5.37 -12.77 -2.36
C GLY A 13 5.56 -11.56 -3.29
N PHE A 14 4.62 -10.61 -3.30
CA PHE A 14 4.75 -9.39 -4.09
C PHE A 14 5.64 -8.35 -3.39
N GLU A 15 6.43 -7.62 -4.18
CA GLU A 15 7.10 -6.39 -3.72
C GLU A 15 6.06 -5.27 -3.63
N VAL A 16 6.09 -4.48 -2.56
CA VAL A 16 5.07 -3.47 -2.28
C VAL A 16 5.72 -2.15 -1.89
N ASN A 17 5.40 -1.10 -2.63
CA ASN A 17 5.65 0.27 -2.21
C ASN A 17 4.42 0.78 -1.44
N LEU A 18 4.56 1.01 -0.14
CA LEU A 18 3.53 1.60 0.70
C LEU A 18 3.77 3.10 0.83
N TRP A 19 2.89 3.88 0.21
CA TRP A 19 2.96 5.34 0.24
C TRP A 19 1.98 5.97 1.24
N SER A 20 2.39 7.08 1.83
CA SER A 20 1.52 8.00 2.57
C SER A 20 2.11 9.41 2.58
N ARG A 21 1.28 10.43 2.80
CA ARG A 21 1.74 11.83 2.91
C ARG A 21 2.66 12.10 4.09
N THR A 22 2.66 11.24 5.13
CA THR A 22 3.48 11.46 6.33
C THR A 22 4.19 10.19 6.77
N MET A 23 5.43 10.35 7.24
CA MET A 23 6.20 9.25 7.83
C MET A 23 5.55 8.70 9.10
N LYS A 24 4.84 9.53 9.87
CA LYS A 24 4.10 9.10 11.06
C LYS A 24 3.09 7.99 10.71
N THR A 25 2.28 8.19 9.68
CA THR A 25 1.30 7.18 9.23
C THR A 25 1.99 5.89 8.76
N LEU A 26 3.16 6.00 8.13
CA LEU A 26 3.93 4.83 7.67
C LEU A 26 4.51 4.04 8.85
N GLN A 27 5.07 4.74 9.85
CA GLN A 27 5.56 4.11 11.08
C GLN A 27 4.43 3.37 11.83
N GLU A 28 3.27 4.01 11.98
CA GLU A 28 2.08 3.37 12.56
C GLU A 28 1.62 2.14 11.76
N ALA A 29 1.78 2.16 10.43
CA ALA A 29 1.50 1.01 9.56
C ALA A 29 2.51 -0.12 9.79
N GLN A 30 3.81 0.16 9.81
CA GLN A 30 4.88 -0.82 10.04
C GLN A 30 4.75 -1.49 11.41
N GLU A 31 4.51 -0.71 12.46
CA GLU A 31 4.29 -1.25 13.79
C GLU A 31 3.07 -2.17 13.85
N TRP A 32 1.97 -1.76 13.19
CA TRP A 32 0.78 -2.59 13.12
C TRP A 32 1.05 -3.90 12.39
N GLN A 33 1.80 -3.88 11.29
CA GLN A 33 2.17 -5.08 10.52
C GLN A 33 3.07 -6.02 11.34
N LYS A 34 4.04 -5.48 12.09
CA LYS A 34 4.88 -6.26 13.01
C LYS A 34 4.03 -6.96 14.08
N ARG A 35 3.16 -6.20 14.76
CA ARG A 35 2.24 -6.76 15.78
C ARG A 35 1.28 -7.81 15.19
N ALA A 36 0.85 -7.64 13.95
CA ALA A 36 0.01 -8.61 13.27
C ALA A 36 0.75 -9.94 13.05
N PHE A 37 2.03 -9.90 12.69
CA PHE A 37 2.84 -11.11 12.55
C PHE A 37 3.21 -11.75 13.86
N ASP A 38 3.53 -10.99 14.92
CA ASP A 38 3.81 -11.57 16.24
C ASP A 38 2.66 -12.47 16.71
N LYS A 39 1.41 -12.08 16.41
CA LYS A 39 0.21 -12.89 16.71
C LYS A 39 0.11 -14.16 15.86
N ARG A 40 0.56 -14.13 14.60
CA ARG A 40 0.49 -15.27 13.67
C ARG A 40 1.67 -16.25 13.87
N ALA A 41 2.85 -15.73 14.16
CA ALA A 41 4.01 -16.53 14.55
C ALA A 41 3.75 -17.30 15.85
N LYS A 42 3.11 -16.68 16.85
CA LYS A 42 2.64 -17.37 18.06
C LYS A 42 1.64 -18.50 17.80
N LYS A 43 0.93 -18.47 16.66
CA LYS A 43 0.03 -19.54 16.23
C LYS A 43 0.73 -20.62 15.38
N GLY A 44 2.03 -20.47 15.13
CA GLY A 44 2.80 -21.38 14.28
C GLY A 44 2.55 -21.21 12.77
N GLU A 45 1.88 -20.13 12.34
CA GLU A 45 1.59 -19.91 10.91
C GLU A 45 2.83 -19.47 10.11
N PHE A 46 3.83 -18.86 10.78
CA PHE A 46 5.06 -18.36 10.15
C PHE A 46 6.24 -18.51 11.11
N SER A 47 7.43 -18.79 10.58
CA SER A 47 8.67 -18.67 11.34
C SER A 47 9.08 -17.19 11.46
N GLU A 48 9.99 -16.87 12.40
CA GLU A 48 10.57 -15.52 12.48
C GLU A 48 11.31 -15.11 11.21
N GLY A 49 11.93 -16.08 10.52
CA GLY A 49 12.59 -15.85 9.23
C GLY A 49 11.61 -15.45 8.14
N ASP A 50 10.46 -16.14 8.08
CA ASP A 50 9.39 -15.82 7.11
C ASP A 50 8.84 -14.42 7.37
N VAL A 51 8.58 -14.07 8.63
CA VAL A 51 8.09 -12.73 9.00
C VAL A 51 9.06 -11.64 8.54
N LYS A 52 10.36 -11.81 8.80
CA LYS A 52 11.38 -10.85 8.34
C LYS A 52 11.40 -10.72 6.83
N LYS A 53 11.35 -11.85 6.11
CA LYS A 53 11.33 -11.88 4.64
C LYS A 53 10.08 -11.23 4.05
N ILE A 54 8.92 -11.41 4.68
CA ILE A 54 7.68 -10.79 4.20
C ILE A 54 7.72 -9.28 4.44
N LEU A 55 8.11 -8.84 5.64
CA LEU A 55 8.19 -7.41 5.96
C LEU A 55 9.24 -6.68 5.10
N SER A 56 10.32 -7.34 4.68
CA SER A 56 11.33 -6.73 3.81
C SER A 56 10.81 -6.43 2.39
N ARG A 57 9.70 -7.02 1.97
CA ARG A 57 9.06 -6.71 0.67
C ARG A 57 8.27 -5.41 0.70
N ILE A 58 8.01 -4.85 1.88
CA ILE A 58 7.22 -3.62 2.04
C ILE A 58 8.16 -2.44 2.22
N LYS A 59 8.30 -1.63 1.17
CA LYS A 59 9.08 -0.38 1.21
C LYS A 59 8.14 0.78 1.50
N CYS A 60 8.44 1.56 2.53
CA CYS A 60 7.64 2.72 2.90
C CYS A 60 8.29 4.00 2.35
N THR A 61 7.53 4.86 1.69
CA THR A 61 8.02 6.15 1.20
C THR A 61 6.93 7.23 1.28
N THR A 62 7.34 8.49 1.44
CA THR A 62 6.45 9.65 1.31
C THR A 62 6.47 10.26 -0.09
N ASP A 63 7.37 9.79 -0.96
CA ASP A 63 7.46 10.24 -2.34
C ASP A 63 6.53 9.38 -3.23
N LEU A 64 5.50 10.01 -3.79
CA LEU A 64 4.55 9.33 -4.66
C LEU A 64 5.18 8.89 -5.98
N LYS A 65 6.15 9.66 -6.51
CA LYS A 65 6.86 9.33 -7.75
C LYS A 65 7.72 8.09 -7.56
N GLU A 66 8.43 8.02 -6.43
CA GLU A 66 9.19 6.84 -6.06
C GLU A 66 8.27 5.62 -5.87
N ALA A 67 7.15 5.80 -5.16
CA ALA A 67 6.21 4.70 -4.91
C ALA A 67 5.57 4.13 -6.18
N ALA A 68 5.26 5.01 -7.14
CA ALA A 68 4.58 4.67 -8.39
C ALA A 68 5.55 4.31 -9.55
N LYS A 69 6.85 4.31 -9.30
CA LYS A 69 7.85 3.94 -10.30
C LYS A 69 7.87 2.41 -10.52
N ASP A 70 7.85 1.99 -11.78
CA ASP A 70 8.01 0.60 -12.22
C ASP A 70 7.07 -0.41 -11.51
N VAL A 71 5.86 0.02 -11.17
CA VAL A 71 4.83 -0.82 -10.53
C VAL A 71 3.73 -1.21 -11.51
N ASP A 72 3.25 -2.45 -11.40
CA ASP A 72 2.20 -3.00 -12.28
C ASP A 72 0.77 -2.60 -11.83
N PHE A 73 0.56 -2.49 -10.51
CA PHE A 73 -0.75 -2.26 -9.91
C PHE A 73 -0.71 -1.21 -8.82
N VAL A 74 -1.73 -0.34 -8.77
CA VAL A 74 -1.94 0.61 -7.67
C VAL A 74 -3.26 0.35 -6.96
N PHE A 75 -3.17 0.20 -5.64
CA PHE A 75 -4.33 0.18 -4.75
C PHE A 75 -4.44 1.51 -4.02
N GLU A 76 -5.50 2.26 -4.30
CA GLU A 76 -5.83 3.49 -3.57
C GLU A 76 -6.59 3.13 -2.30
N ALA A 77 -6.10 3.60 -1.14
CA ALA A 77 -6.71 3.34 0.16
C ALA A 77 -6.56 4.55 1.12
N VAL A 78 -6.75 5.75 0.58
CA VAL A 78 -6.78 7.04 1.28
C VAL A 78 -8.17 7.33 1.86
N THR A 79 -8.33 8.49 2.48
CA THR A 79 -9.61 8.96 3.00
C THR A 79 -10.63 9.12 1.88
N GLU A 80 -11.92 8.92 2.19
CA GLU A 80 -13.03 9.16 1.25
C GLU A 80 -13.28 10.66 1.07
N ASP A 81 -12.30 11.32 0.47
CA ASP A 81 -12.34 12.71 0.05
C ASP A 81 -12.07 12.72 -1.46
N ILE A 82 -13.06 13.18 -2.24
CA ILE A 82 -13.02 13.11 -3.70
C ILE A 82 -11.92 13.97 -4.30
N GLU A 83 -11.64 15.12 -3.70
CA GLU A 83 -10.62 16.05 -4.19
C GLU A 83 -9.23 15.48 -3.94
N VAL A 84 -9.01 14.87 -2.76
CA VAL A 84 -7.77 14.16 -2.46
C VAL A 84 -7.56 12.98 -3.41
N LYS A 85 -8.61 12.19 -3.71
CA LYS A 85 -8.50 11.06 -4.64
C LYS A 85 -8.16 11.55 -6.05
N ARG A 86 -8.88 12.56 -6.56
CA ARG A 86 -8.62 13.17 -7.87
C ARG A 86 -7.18 13.68 -7.99
N GLU A 87 -6.67 14.38 -6.98
CA GLU A 87 -5.30 14.87 -6.94
C GLU A 87 -4.29 13.71 -7.05
N ILE A 88 -4.51 12.63 -6.31
CA ILE A 88 -3.61 11.46 -6.32
C ILE A 88 -3.65 10.77 -7.68
N PHE A 89 -4.83 10.52 -8.24
CA PHE A 89 -4.97 9.87 -9.54
C PHE A 89 -4.36 10.72 -10.67
N ALA A 90 -4.58 12.04 -10.69
CA ALA A 90 -3.96 12.92 -11.68
C ALA A 90 -2.43 12.83 -11.63
N LYS A 91 -1.83 12.83 -10.42
CA LYS A 91 -0.38 12.65 -10.27
C LYS A 91 0.08 11.27 -10.75
N LEU A 92 -0.68 10.22 -10.47
CA LEU A 92 -0.36 8.86 -10.90
C LEU A 92 -0.39 8.73 -12.42
N ASP A 93 -1.39 9.33 -13.08
CA ASP A 93 -1.51 9.35 -14.54
C ASP A 93 -0.31 10.05 -15.21
N GLU A 94 0.22 11.11 -14.59
CA GLU A 94 1.45 11.78 -15.04
C GLU A 94 2.70 10.90 -14.87
N ILE A 95 2.76 10.08 -13.81
CA ILE A 95 3.95 9.29 -13.46
C ILE A 95 4.01 7.99 -14.27
N SER A 96 2.87 7.33 -14.47
CA SER A 96 2.79 6.02 -15.10
C SER A 96 1.51 5.88 -15.92
N PRO A 97 1.51 6.29 -17.20
CA PRO A 97 0.31 6.28 -18.05
C PRO A 97 -0.22 4.88 -18.39
N HIS A 98 0.51 3.82 -18.01
CA HIS A 98 0.15 2.42 -18.28
C HIS A 98 -0.28 1.65 -17.03
N ILE A 99 -0.36 2.29 -15.87
CA ILE A 99 -0.62 1.59 -14.63
C ILE A 99 -2.09 1.21 -14.47
N GLN A 100 -2.36 -0.04 -14.10
CA GLN A 100 -3.71 -0.46 -13.78
C GLN A 100 -4.02 -0.06 -12.33
N SER A 101 -4.91 0.92 -12.16
CA SER A 101 -5.35 1.36 -10.83
C SER A 101 -6.69 0.73 -10.44
N SER A 102 -6.82 0.35 -9.16
CA SER A 102 -8.07 -0.17 -8.60
C SER A 102 -8.48 0.67 -7.39
N PRO A 103 -9.52 1.54 -7.52
CA PRO A 103 -10.03 2.28 -6.38
C PRO A 103 -10.73 1.32 -5.40
N GLN A 104 -10.51 1.51 -4.11
CA GLN A 104 -11.13 0.65 -3.09
C GLN A 104 -12.62 0.95 -2.87
N THR A 105 -13.11 2.09 -3.37
CA THR A 105 -14.53 2.50 -3.31
C THR A 105 -15.01 2.84 -4.71
N ALA A 106 -16.21 2.38 -5.07
CA ALA A 106 -16.83 2.55 -6.38
C ALA A 106 -16.72 4.00 -6.87
N GLN A 107 -16.37 4.17 -8.15
CA GLN A 107 -16.64 5.40 -8.88
C GLN A 107 -18.10 5.78 -8.64
N GLN A 108 -18.38 6.69 -7.70
CA GLN A 108 -19.59 7.49 -7.81
C GLN A 108 -19.33 8.45 -8.95
N SER A 109 -19.71 7.99 -10.14
CA SER A 109 -20.43 8.77 -11.14
C SER A 109 -20.13 10.25 -11.11
N GLU A 110 -19.29 10.70 -12.05
CA GLU A 110 -19.57 11.86 -12.91
C GLU A 110 -18.38 12.04 -13.88
N ALA A 111 -18.45 11.33 -15.00
CA ALA A 111 -18.11 11.91 -16.30
C ALA A 111 -19.45 12.38 -16.92
N PRO A 112 -19.44 13.45 -17.71
CA PRO A 112 -20.38 14.59 -17.69
C PRO A 112 -21.87 14.25 -17.89
#